data_AF-A0A4Y2GUZ1-F1
#
_entry.id   AF-A0A4Y2GUZ1-F1
#
_cell.length_a   1.000
_cell.length_b   1.000
_cell.length_c   1.000
_cell.angle_alpha   90.00
_cell.angle_beta   90.00
_cell.angle_gamma   90.00
#
_symmetry.space_group_name_H-M   'P 1'
#
loop_
_entity.id
_entity.type
_entity.pdbx_description
1 polymer ?
#
loop_
_entity_poly.entity_id
_entity_poly.type
_entity_poly.pdbx_seq_one_letter_code
_entity_poly.pdbx_strand_id
1 'polypeptide(L)'
;MSTLRWEVLLDYSKMTLKRHCDTRWPSRRQAVTALQKNLPFVHKVLQHMTERANNWTTDTASGARILLRQIDYDFLCLLEMWSEVLVKLDCTNKSLP
;
A
#
# COMPACT_ATOMS: atom_id res chain seq x y z
N MET A 1 -9.54 -12.64 -12.98
CA MET A 1 -9.25 -12.87 -11.54
C MET A 1 -8.35 -11.80 -10.89
N SER A 2 -8.12 -10.62 -11.51
CA SER A 2 -7.26 -9.56 -10.95
C SER A 2 -8.03 -8.26 -10.62
N THR A 3 -9.15 -7.99 -11.31
CA THR A 3 -9.93 -6.75 -11.18
C THR A 3 -10.76 -6.67 -9.90
N LEU A 4 -11.34 -7.78 -9.43
CA LEU A 4 -12.23 -7.76 -8.26
C LEU A 4 -11.52 -7.31 -6.96
N ARG A 5 -10.25 -7.73 -6.77
CA ARG A 5 -9.41 -7.30 -5.63
C ARG A 5 -9.08 -5.82 -5.70
N TRP A 6 -8.86 -5.31 -6.92
CA TRP A 6 -8.58 -3.91 -7.19
C TRP A 6 -9.80 -3.02 -6.97
N GLU A 7 -10.98 -3.48 -7.39
CA GLU A 7 -12.25 -2.79 -7.21
C GLU A 7 -12.60 -2.61 -5.73
N VAL A 8 -12.43 -3.65 -4.90
CA VAL A 8 -12.67 -3.56 -3.44
C VAL A 8 -11.70 -2.58 -2.77
N LEU A 9 -10.43 -2.55 -3.20
CA LEU A 9 -9.45 -1.59 -2.68
C LEU A 9 -9.85 -0.14 -3.00
N LEU A 10 -10.31 0.11 -4.24
CA LEU A 10 -10.75 1.43 -4.68
C LEU A 10 -12.07 1.85 -4.02
N ASP A 11 -12.96 0.92 -3.72
CA ASP A 11 -14.22 1.22 -3.02
C ASP A 11 -13.97 1.73 -1.58
N TYR A 12 -12.95 1.17 -0.93
CA TYR A 12 -12.56 1.58 0.43
C TYR A 12 -11.58 2.75 0.47
N SER A 13 -10.90 3.09 -0.64
CA SER A 13 -9.89 4.15 -0.68
C SER A 13 -10.26 5.24 -1.70
N LYS A 14 -10.33 6.51 -1.25
CA LYS A 14 -10.59 7.67 -2.13
C LYS A 14 -9.37 8.03 -3.00
N MET A 15 -8.68 7.05 -3.57
CA MET A 15 -7.33 7.24 -4.06
C MET A 15 -7.13 6.71 -5.48
N THR A 16 -6.53 7.53 -6.35
CA THR A 16 -6.22 7.16 -7.72
C THR A 16 -4.80 6.60 -7.80
N LEU A 17 -4.65 5.28 -7.88
CA LEU A 17 -3.35 4.62 -8.05
C LEU A 17 -3.05 4.40 -9.54
N LYS A 18 -1.96 5.01 -10.04
CA LYS A 18 -1.43 4.73 -11.39
C LYS A 18 -0.63 3.42 -11.39
N ARG A 19 -0.61 2.71 -12.53
CA ARG A 19 0.22 1.51 -12.73
C ARG A 19 1.69 1.80 -12.39
N HIS A 20 2.33 0.81 -11.77
CA HIS A 20 3.77 0.83 -11.50
C HIS A 20 4.53 0.97 -12.83
N CYS A 21 5.33 2.03 -12.95
CA CYS A 21 6.24 2.26 -14.07
C CYS A 21 7.65 2.33 -13.46
N ASP A 22 8.59 1.54 -13.98
CA ASP A 22 9.87 1.26 -13.34
C ASP A 22 10.86 2.44 -13.31
N THR A 23 10.49 3.61 -13.86
CA THR A 23 11.46 4.68 -14.14
C THR A 23 11.19 6.05 -13.52
N ARG A 24 10.54 6.19 -12.35
CA ARG A 24 10.59 7.49 -11.63
C ARG A 24 10.29 7.39 -10.14
N TRP A 25 11.22 7.92 -9.33
CA TRP A 25 11.03 8.30 -7.93
C TRP A 25 9.63 8.87 -7.60
N PRO A 26 8.99 9.69 -8.48
CA PRO A 26 7.60 10.10 -8.32
C PRO A 26 6.60 8.97 -8.09
N SER A 27 6.69 7.86 -8.84
CA SER A 27 5.76 6.72 -8.71
C SER A 27 5.96 5.98 -7.39
N ARG A 28 7.23 5.80 -6.97
CA ARG A 28 7.58 5.22 -5.66
C ARG A 28 7.07 6.10 -4.52
N ARG A 29 7.28 7.41 -4.63
CA ARG A 29 6.74 8.39 -3.67
C ARG A 29 5.22 8.30 -3.60
N GLN A 30 4.55 8.30 -4.76
CA GLN A 30 3.09 8.24 -4.80
C GLN A 30 2.57 6.98 -4.09
N ALA A 31 3.19 5.81 -4.33
CA ALA A 31 2.80 4.55 -3.68
C ALA A 31 3.08 4.56 -2.16
N VAL A 32 4.24 5.06 -1.72
CA VAL A 32 4.59 5.14 -0.29
C VAL A 32 3.69 6.11 0.45
N THR A 33 3.49 7.32 -0.08
CA THR A 33 2.59 8.32 0.52
C THR A 33 1.14 7.83 0.55
N ALA A 34 0.71 7.12 -0.50
CA ALA A 34 -0.60 6.50 -0.55
C ALA A 34 -0.80 5.49 0.58
N LEU A 35 0.17 4.59 0.74
CA LEU A 35 0.11 3.55 1.75
C LEU A 35 0.16 4.15 3.16
N GLN A 36 1.09 5.08 3.42
CA GLN A 36 1.21 5.78 4.70
C GLN A 36 -0.09 6.45 5.12
N LYS A 37 -0.74 7.20 4.21
CA LYS A 37 -2.01 7.89 4.49
C LYS A 37 -3.18 6.95 4.73
N ASN A 38 -3.18 5.79 4.08
CA ASN A 38 -4.31 4.86 4.14
C ASN A 38 -4.02 3.62 4.99
N LEU A 39 -2.88 3.55 5.67
CA LEU A 39 -2.46 2.36 6.40
C LEU A 39 -3.50 1.87 7.42
N PRO A 40 -4.18 2.75 8.20
CA PRO A 40 -5.24 2.30 9.11
C PRO A 40 -6.40 1.59 8.38
N PHE A 41 -6.75 2.07 7.18
CA PHE A 41 -7.80 1.45 6.36
C PHE A 41 -7.33 0.12 5.77
N VAL A 42 -6.10 0.07 5.25
CA VAL A 42 -5.50 -1.17 4.73
C VAL A 42 -5.43 -2.24 5.83
N HIS A 43 -4.97 -1.88 7.03
CA HIS A 43 -4.94 -2.77 8.18
C HIS A 43 -6.34 -3.30 8.53
N LYS A 44 -7.34 -2.41 8.58
CA LYS A 44 -8.74 -2.79 8.88
C LYS A 44 -9.32 -3.74 7.83
N VAL A 45 -9.03 -3.53 6.55
CA VAL A 45 -9.46 -4.42 5.46
C VAL A 45 -8.80 -5.80 5.59
N LEU A 46 -7.48 -5.84 5.80
CA LEU A 46 -6.75 -7.11 5.99
C LEU A 46 -7.25 -7.89 7.21
N GLN A 47 -7.55 -7.18 8.29
CA GLN A 47 -8.16 -7.76 9.50
C GLN A 47 -9.55 -8.34 9.20
N HIS A 48 -10.44 -7.57 8.57
CA HIS A 48 -11.77 -8.03 8.19
C HIS A 48 -11.73 -9.26 7.27
N MET A 49 -10.80 -9.29 6.31
CA MET A 49 -10.61 -10.43 5.41
C MET A 49 -10.12 -11.68 6.14
N THR A 50 -9.34 -11.50 7.21
CA THR A 50 -8.84 -12.58 8.04
C THR A 50 -9.92 -13.14 8.98
N GLU A 51 -10.74 -12.27 9.57
CA GLU A 51 -11.81 -12.61 10.53
C GLU A 51 -13.03 -13.22 9.85
N ARG A 52 -13.40 -12.74 8.65
CA ARG A 52 -14.52 -13.26 7.85
C ARG A 52 -14.05 -14.18 6.72
N ALA A 53 -13.14 -15.10 7.03
CA ALA A 53 -12.52 -15.98 6.05
C ALA A 53 -13.55 -16.76 5.19
N ASN A 54 -14.72 -17.10 5.75
CA ASN A 54 -15.79 -17.83 5.03
C ASN A 54 -16.37 -17.05 3.84
N ASN A 55 -16.20 -15.73 3.80
CA ASN A 55 -16.65 -14.88 2.68
C ASN A 55 -15.61 -14.77 1.57
N TRP A 56 -14.42 -15.35 1.76
CA TRP A 56 -13.28 -15.22 0.86
C TRP A 56 -12.74 -16.60 0.50
N THR A 57 -11.96 -16.67 -0.59
CA THR A 57 -11.21 -17.90 -0.87
C THR A 57 -10.15 -18.10 0.21
N THR A 58 -9.82 -19.36 0.50
CA THR A 58 -8.76 -19.72 1.46
C THR A 58 -7.45 -19.01 1.15
N ASP A 59 -7.08 -18.96 -0.14
CA ASP A 59 -5.92 -18.20 -0.65
C ASP A 59 -5.97 -16.73 -0.22
N THR A 60 -7.09 -16.06 -0.47
CA THR A 60 -7.26 -14.63 -0.18
C THR A 60 -7.21 -14.35 1.33
N ALA A 61 -7.87 -15.15 2.15
CA ALA A 61 -7.83 -14.99 3.61
C ALA A 61 -6.42 -15.28 4.18
N SER A 62 -5.72 -16.26 3.61
CA SER A 62 -4.34 -16.57 4.00
C SER A 62 -3.36 -15.46 3.62
N GLY A 63 -3.49 -14.90 2.41
CA GLY A 63 -2.70 -13.76 1.96
C GLY A 63 -2.94 -12.52 2.82
N ALA A 64 -4.19 -12.24 3.19
CA ALA A 64 -4.52 -11.14 4.09
C ALA A 64 -3.85 -11.31 5.47
N ARG A 65 -3.86 -12.52 6.01
CA ARG A 65 -3.20 -12.84 7.29
C ARG A 65 -1.68 -12.68 7.22
N ILE A 66 -1.06 -13.11 6.12
CA ILE A 66 0.39 -12.94 5.91
C ILE A 66 0.73 -11.45 5.87
N LEU A 67 0.01 -10.66 5.06
CA LEU A 67 0.24 -9.22 4.96
C LEU A 67 0.01 -8.50 6.29
N LEU A 68 -1.01 -8.87 7.05
CA LEU A 68 -1.27 -8.28 8.36
C LEU A 68 -0.09 -8.49 9.33
N ARG A 69 0.56 -9.67 9.28
CA ARG A 69 1.76 -9.97 10.08
C ARG A 69 2.99 -9.18 9.63
N GLN A 70 3.04 -8.73 8.38
CA GLN A 70 4.15 -7.92 7.86
C GLN A 70 4.01 -6.44 8.22
N ILE A 71 2.83 -6.00 8.70
CA ILE A 71 2.65 -4.64 9.25
C ILE A 71 3.07 -4.67 10.72
N ASP A 72 4.37 -4.84 10.94
CA ASP A 72 5.00 -4.77 12.26
C ASP A 72 5.62 -3.38 12.52
N TYR A 73 6.24 -3.22 13.69
CA TYR A 73 6.85 -1.95 14.07
C TYR A 73 7.94 -1.51 13.07
N ASP A 74 8.78 -2.44 12.62
CA ASP A 74 9.88 -2.12 11.70
C ASP A 74 9.34 -1.67 10.34
N PHE A 75 8.27 -2.31 9.85
CA PHE A 75 7.57 -1.88 8.65
C PHE A 75 7.02 -0.45 8.80
N LEU A 76 6.42 -0.11 9.95
CA LEU A 76 5.91 1.25 10.21
C LEU A 76 7.04 2.28 10.20
N CYS A 77 8.16 1.98 10.86
CA CYS A 77 9.33 2.87 10.87
C CYS A 77 9.92 3.05 9.47
N LEU A 78 10.05 1.97 8.70
CA LEU A 78 10.54 2.02 7.33
C LEU A 78 9.59 2.80 6.42
N LEU A 79 8.27 2.62 6.58
CA LEU A 79 7.27 3.34 5.80
C LEU A 79 7.36 4.85 6.04
N GLU A 80 7.49 5.26 7.31
CA GLU A 80 7.67 6.66 7.68
C GLU A 80 8.98 7.23 7.12
N MET A 81 10.10 6.51 7.32
CA MET A 81 11.42 6.90 6.84
C MET A 81 11.45 7.05 5.31
N TRP A 82 10.91 6.08 4.57
CA TRP A 82 10.84 6.14 3.11
C TRP A 82 9.93 7.27 2.61
N SER A 83 8.88 7.62 3.35
CA SER A 83 8.03 8.75 3.00
C SER A 83 8.83 10.06 2.93
N GLU A 84 9.73 10.29 3.89
CA GLU A 84 10.58 11.48 3.92
C GLU A 84 11.72 11.42 2.89
N VAL A 85 12.39 10.27 2.77
CA VAL A 85 13.51 10.08 1.84
C VAL A 85 13.04 10.30 0.40
N LEU A 86 11.88 9.77 0.02
CA LEU A 86 11.33 9.94 -1.33
C LEU A 86 10.88 11.37 -1.62
N VAL A 87 10.49 12.15 -0.59
CA VAL A 87 10.28 13.60 -0.74
C VAL A 87 11.58 14.28 -1.12
N LYS A 88 12.66 14.03 -0.38
CA LYS A 88 13.97 14.64 -0.67
C LYS A 88 14.50 14.23 -2.05
N LEU A 89 14.43 12.94 -2.39
CA LEU A 89 14.95 12.42 -3.66
C LEU A 89 14.25 12.98 -4.89
N ASP A 90 12.91 13.05 -4.92
CA ASP A 90 12.24 13.65 -6.09
C ASP A 90 12.35 15.17 -6.16
N CYS A 91 12.62 15.88 -5.06
CA CYS A 91 13.06 17.28 -5.13
C CYS A 91 14.43 17.41 -5.81
N THR A 92 15.42 16.62 -5.38
CA THR A 92 16.76 16.61 -5.98
C THR A 92 16.74 16.22 -7.46
N ASN A 93 15.95 15.21 -7.82
CA ASN A 93 15.82 14.74 -9.19
C ASN A 93 15.11 15.75 -10.12
N LYS A 94 14.36 16.71 -9.56
CA LYS A 94 13.75 17.83 -10.32
C LYS A 94 14.65 19.06 -10.38
N SER A 95 15.59 19.21 -9.45
CA SER A 95 16.51 20.35 -9.40
C SER A 95 17.83 20.10 -10.14
N LEU A 96 18.13 18.85 -10.48
CA LEU A 96 19.26 18.51 -11.36
C LEU A 96 18.86 18.77 -12.82
N PRO A 97 19.66 19.53 -13.59
CA PRO A 97 19.37 19.89 -14.98
C PRO A 97 19.38 18.69 -15.93
#